data_AF-A0A1G0XYC0-F1
#
_entry.id   AF-A0A1G0XYC0-F1
#
_cell.length_a   1.000
_cell.length_b   1.000
_cell.length_c   1.000
_cell.angle_alpha   90.00
_cell.angle_beta   90.00
_cell.angle_gamma   90.00
#
_symmetry.space_group_name_H-M   'P 1'
#
loop_
_entity.id
_entity.type
_entity.pdbx_description
1 polymer ?
#
loop_
_entity_poly.entity_id
_entity_poly.type
_entity_poly.pdbx_seq_one_letter_code
_entity_poly.pdbx_strand_id
1 'polypeptide(L)'
;MNLLDEKIDFRKNSRLLFKEFRFYFYAVIFTAFADLVSTIAFMSFIGPDREVNFYVRFFSIHFGIVAGPILGKLLQIFALWAFTAIVPRFSRYLCVLIILLNSMAFFANCYVAWKHW
;
A
#
# COMPACT_ATOMS: atom_id res chain seq x y z
N MET A 1 -9.19 20.71 -13.37
CA MET A 1 -8.95 21.39 -12.08
C MET A 1 -7.64 22.14 -12.23
N ASN A 2 -7.58 23.43 -11.90
CA ASN A 2 -6.30 24.16 -11.95
C ASN A 2 -5.57 23.97 -10.63
N LEU A 3 -4.34 23.50 -10.70
CA LEU A 3 -3.45 23.39 -9.55
C LEU A 3 -2.13 24.04 -9.98
N LEU A 4 -1.71 25.12 -9.30
CA LEU A 4 -0.46 25.83 -9.60
C LEU A 4 -0.33 26.23 -11.09
N ASP A 5 -1.37 26.87 -11.66
CA ASP A 5 -1.43 27.31 -13.07
C ASP A 5 -1.34 26.22 -14.18
N GLU A 6 -1.18 24.95 -13.84
CA GLU A 6 -1.35 23.84 -14.79
C GLU A 6 -2.82 23.34 -14.80
N LYS A 7 -3.40 23.21 -16.01
CA LYS A 7 -4.68 22.52 -16.21
C LYS A 7 -4.49 21.02 -15.98
N ILE A 8 -4.81 20.56 -14.77
CA ILE A 8 -4.82 19.13 -14.45
C ILE A 8 -6.14 18.53 -14.95
N ASP A 9 -6.01 17.73 -16.01
CA ASP A 9 -7.11 16.98 -16.60
C ASP A 9 -7.11 15.55 -16.03
N PHE A 10 -7.73 15.39 -14.86
CA PHE A 10 -7.77 14.15 -14.07
C PHE A 10 -8.12 12.92 -14.91
N ARG A 11 -9.09 13.05 -15.82
CA ARG A 11 -9.58 11.93 -16.62
C ARG A 11 -8.55 11.47 -17.66
N LYS A 12 -7.83 12.43 -18.25
CA LYS A 12 -6.76 12.17 -19.22
C LYS A 12 -5.52 11.62 -18.53
N ASN A 13 -5.15 12.19 -17.38
CA ASN A 13 -4.02 11.74 -16.56
C ASN A 13 -4.22 10.31 -16.05
N SER A 14 -5.38 9.97 -15.50
CA SER A 14 -5.67 8.60 -15.03
C SER A 14 -5.64 7.57 -16.17
N ARG A 15 -6.09 7.92 -17.38
CA ARG A 15 -5.99 7.03 -18.55
C ARG A 15 -4.55 6.83 -19.01
N LEU A 16 -3.75 7.89 -19.03
CA LEU A 16 -2.33 7.80 -19.40
C LEU A 16 -1.57 6.95 -18.38
N LEU A 17 -1.89 7.13 -17.10
CA LEU A 17 -1.40 6.35 -15.98
C LEU A 17 -1.64 4.86 -16.11
N PHE A 18 -2.88 4.47 -16.40
CA PHE A 18 -3.22 3.07 -16.61
C PHE A 18 -2.56 2.48 -17.86
N LYS A 19 -2.27 3.28 -18.90
CA LYS A 19 -1.67 2.76 -20.13
C LYS A 19 -0.16 2.54 -20.00
N GLU A 20 0.55 3.51 -19.42
CA GLU A 20 2.01 3.53 -19.28
C GLU A 20 2.51 2.81 -18.01
N PHE A 21 1.82 2.97 -16.88
CA PHE A 21 2.29 2.48 -15.57
C PHE A 21 1.54 1.24 -15.05
N ARG A 22 0.73 0.55 -15.89
CA ARG A 22 0.01 -0.67 -15.48
C ARG A 22 0.87 -1.71 -14.78
N PHE A 23 2.10 -1.90 -15.27
CA PHE A 23 3.02 -2.88 -14.70
C PHE A 23 3.37 -2.54 -13.25
N TYR A 24 3.63 -1.26 -12.98
CA TYR A 24 3.89 -0.77 -11.63
C TYR A 24 2.66 -0.91 -10.72
N PHE A 25 1.45 -0.63 -11.24
CA PHE A 25 0.22 -0.84 -10.47
C PHE A 25 0.00 -2.32 -10.14
N TYR A 26 0.23 -3.24 -11.08
CA TYR A 26 0.15 -4.67 -10.81
C TYR A 26 1.19 -5.11 -9.78
N ALA A 27 2.42 -4.60 -9.87
CA ALA A 27 3.45 -4.87 -8.87
C ALA A 27 3.08 -4.31 -7.48
N VAL A 28 2.49 -3.11 -7.41
CA VAL A 28 1.96 -2.54 -6.16
C VAL A 28 0.87 -3.45 -5.58
N ILE A 29 -0.10 -3.88 -6.39
CA ILE A 29 -1.18 -4.77 -5.94
C ILE A 29 -0.61 -6.09 -5.43
N PHE A 30 0.31 -6.69 -6.19
CA PHE A 30 0.93 -7.96 -5.82
C PHE A 30 1.70 -7.86 -4.51
N THR A 31 2.57 -6.85 -4.37
CA THR A 31 3.33 -6.63 -3.13
C THR A 31 2.43 -6.25 -1.96
N ALA A 32 1.37 -5.47 -2.19
CA ALA A 32 0.40 -5.13 -1.16
C ALA A 32 -0.35 -6.38 -0.66
N PHE A 33 -0.70 -7.30 -1.56
CA PHE A 33 -1.34 -8.56 -1.19
C PHE A 33 -0.41 -9.48 -0.42
N ALA A 34 0.85 -9.64 -0.87
CA ALA A 34 1.85 -10.41 -0.14
C ALA A 34 2.08 -9.86 1.28
N ASP A 35 2.22 -8.53 1.39
CA ASP A 35 2.38 -7.87 2.68
C ASP A 35 1.15 -8.06 3.57
N LEU A 36 -0.06 -7.93 3.01
CA LEU A 36 -1.31 -8.17 3.73
C LEU A 36 -1.39 -9.58 4.31
N VAL A 37 -1.08 -10.60 3.52
CA VAL A 37 -1.06 -12.00 3.99
C VAL A 37 -0.02 -12.18 5.08
N SER A 38 1.18 -11.64 4.89
CA SER A 38 2.25 -11.73 5.91
C SER A 38 1.89 -11.02 7.20
N THR A 39 1.19 -9.88 7.12
CA THR A 39 0.76 -9.10 8.29
C THR A 39 -0.32 -9.84 9.06
N ILE A 40 -1.32 -10.41 8.36
CA ILE A 40 -2.35 -11.23 9.01
C ILE A 40 -1.72 -12.44 9.69
N ALA A 41 -0.78 -13.12 9.02
CA ALA A 41 -0.05 -14.24 9.61
C ALA A 41 0.75 -13.81 10.86
N PHE A 42 1.55 -12.75 10.75
CA PHE A 42 2.33 -12.18 11.86
C PHE A 42 1.45 -11.83 13.07
N MET A 43 0.33 -11.12 12.83
CA MET A 43 -0.61 -10.74 13.89
C MET A 43 -1.32 -11.93 14.51
N SER A 44 -1.50 -13.02 13.76
CA SER A 44 -2.09 -14.26 14.29
C SER A 44 -1.15 -14.98 15.27
N PHE A 45 0.18 -14.79 15.13
CA PHE A 45 1.18 -15.37 16.02
C PHE A 45 1.51 -14.48 17.22
N ILE A 46 1.66 -13.17 17.00
CA ILE A 46 2.28 -12.25 17.98
C ILE A 46 1.28 -11.21 18.53
N GLY A 47 0.11 -11.13 17.91
CA GLY A 47 -0.93 -10.15 18.26
C GLY A 47 -0.73 -8.80 17.55
N PRO A 48 -1.81 -8.01 17.42
CA PRO A 48 -1.80 -6.74 16.69
C PRO A 48 -0.98 -5.64 17.37
N ASP A 49 -0.74 -5.71 18.68
CA ASP A 49 -0.05 -4.64 19.44
C ASP A 49 1.42 -4.44 19.06
N ARG A 50 2.04 -5.47 18.47
CA ARG A 50 3.45 -5.46 18.03
C ARG A 50 3.62 -4.93 16.61
N GLU A 51 2.54 -4.59 15.92
CA GLU A 51 2.58 -4.00 14.59
C GLU A 51 3.23 -2.60 14.63
N VAL A 52 4.25 -2.39 13.80
CA VAL A 52 4.98 -1.12 13.72
C VAL A 52 4.16 -0.05 12.98
N ASN A 53 3.35 -0.46 12.02
CA ASN A 53 2.52 0.45 11.26
C ASN A 53 1.33 0.92 12.10
N PHE A 54 1.36 2.18 12.53
CA PHE A 54 0.35 2.78 13.41
C PHE A 54 -1.08 2.65 12.86
N TYR A 55 -1.29 2.87 11.55
CA TYR A 55 -2.63 2.81 10.97
C TYR A 55 -3.14 1.38 10.93
N VAL A 56 -2.30 0.43 10.51
CA VAL A 56 -2.67 -0.99 10.50
C VAL A 56 -2.93 -1.47 11.91
N ARG A 57 -2.09 -1.12 12.88
CA ARG A 57 -2.30 -1.42 14.30
C ARG A 57 -3.63 -0.87 14.81
N PHE A 58 -3.89 0.42 14.57
CA PHE A 58 -5.12 1.08 15.01
C PHE A 58 -6.35 0.38 14.45
N PHE A 59 -6.36 0.10 13.14
CA PHE A 59 -7.47 -0.60 12.52
C PHE A 59 -7.58 -2.07 12.98
N SER A 60 -6.47 -2.77 13.19
CA SER A 60 -6.49 -4.16 13.68
C SER A 60 -7.01 -4.28 15.10
N ILE A 61 -6.74 -3.30 15.97
CA ILE A 61 -7.28 -3.26 17.33
C ILE A 61 -8.79 -3.01 17.32
N HIS A 62 -9.30 -2.15 16.42
CA HIS A 62 -10.71 -1.77 16.41
C HIS A 62 -11.60 -2.68 15.55
N PHE A 63 -11.09 -3.18 14.44
CA PHE A 63 -11.84 -3.96 13.45
C PHE A 63 -11.39 -5.43 13.37
N GLY A 64 -10.32 -5.80 14.08
CA GLY A 64 -9.77 -7.15 14.12
C GLY A 64 -8.60 -7.37 13.17
N ILE A 65 -7.88 -8.47 13.41
CA ILE A 65 -6.61 -8.84 12.77
C ILE A 65 -6.71 -8.97 11.24
N VAL A 66 -7.89 -9.28 10.71
CA VAL A 66 -8.12 -9.43 9.26
C VAL A 66 -8.60 -8.13 8.61
N ALA A 67 -9.62 -7.48 9.19
CA ALA A 67 -10.19 -6.27 8.60
C ALA A 67 -9.23 -5.07 8.69
N GLY A 68 -8.41 -5.01 9.74
CA GLY A 68 -7.45 -3.92 9.94
C GLY A 68 -6.44 -3.75 8.80
N PRO A 69 -5.66 -4.80 8.46
CA PRO A 69 -4.71 -4.76 7.35
C PRO A 69 -5.39 -4.52 6.00
N ILE A 70 -6.58 -5.06 5.77
CA ILE A 70 -7.37 -4.81 4.54
C ILE A 70 -7.65 -3.31 4.40
N LEU A 71 -8.18 -2.66 5.44
CA LEU A 71 -8.49 -1.23 5.41
C LEU A 71 -7.23 -0.39 5.20
N GLY A 72 -6.13 -0.73 5.88
CA GLY A 72 -4.84 -0.05 5.69
C GLY A 72 -4.35 -0.11 4.25
N LYS A 73 -4.44 -1.28 3.60
CA LYS A 73 -4.04 -1.46 2.19
C LYS A 73 -4.98 -0.74 1.23
N LEU A 74 -6.28 -0.76 1.47
CA LEU A 74 -7.25 -0.01 0.65
C LEU A 74 -6.95 1.49 0.68
N LEU A 75 -6.66 2.03 1.86
CA LEU A 75 -6.31 3.44 2.02
C LEU A 75 -4.98 3.78 1.32
N GLN A 76 -3.99 2.90 1.40
CA GLN A 76 -2.70 3.06 0.71
C GLN A 76 -2.86 3.06 -0.83
N ILE A 77 -3.66 2.13 -1.38
CA ILE A 77 -3.93 2.06 -2.82
C ILE A 77 -4.72 3.29 -3.28
N PHE A 78 -5.71 3.71 -2.50
CA PHE A 78 -6.49 4.91 -2.80
C PHE A 78 -5.63 6.17 -2.78
N ALA A 79 -4.75 6.31 -1.78
CA ALA A 79 -3.80 7.43 -1.71
C ALA A 79 -2.86 7.44 -2.93
N LEU A 80 -2.28 6.29 -3.30
CA LEU A 80 -1.46 6.19 -4.52
C LEU A 80 -2.23 6.64 -5.76
N TRP A 81 -3.47 6.16 -5.93
CA TRP A 81 -4.30 6.53 -7.06
C TRP A 81 -4.60 8.04 -7.07
N ALA A 82 -4.99 8.62 -5.94
CA ALA A 82 -5.25 10.05 -5.82
C ALA A 82 -4.00 10.89 -6.14
N PHE A 83 -2.85 10.55 -5.57
CA PHE A 83 -1.58 11.27 -5.81
C PHE A 83 -1.11 11.16 -7.26
N THR A 84 -1.19 9.96 -7.85
CA THR A 84 -0.80 9.76 -9.25
C THR A 84 -1.72 10.53 -10.18
N ALA A 85 -3.03 10.59 -9.91
CA ALA A 85 -3.97 11.35 -10.72
C ALA A 85 -3.73 12.88 -10.67
N ILE A 86 -3.27 13.40 -9.53
CA ILE A 86 -2.90 14.82 -9.37
C ILE A 86 -1.55 15.08 -10.04
N VAL A 87 -0.51 14.30 -9.73
CA VAL A 87 0.86 14.55 -10.20
C VAL A 87 1.42 13.34 -10.96
N PRO A 88 1.02 13.14 -12.23
CA PRO A 88 1.36 11.93 -12.99
C PRO A 88 2.87 11.76 -13.19
N ARG A 89 3.65 12.85 -13.22
CA ARG A 89 5.12 12.84 -13.36
C ARG A 89 5.82 12.05 -12.24
N PHE A 90 5.28 12.02 -11.02
CA PHE A 90 5.89 11.30 -9.90
C PHE A 90 5.39 9.87 -9.72
N SER A 91 4.44 9.44 -10.53
CA SER A 91 3.75 8.15 -10.36
C SER A 91 4.69 6.96 -10.30
N ARG A 92 5.71 6.94 -11.16
CA ARG A 92 6.72 5.88 -11.16
C ARG A 92 7.46 5.79 -9.82
N TYR A 93 7.90 6.93 -9.30
CA TYR A 93 8.64 7.00 -8.04
C TYR A 93 7.76 6.59 -6.86
N LEU A 94 6.49 7.04 -6.84
CA LEU A 94 5.52 6.66 -5.81
C LEU A 94 5.22 5.16 -5.84
N CYS A 95 5.01 4.57 -7.02
CA CYS A 95 4.79 3.13 -7.13
C CYS A 95 6.01 2.33 -6.65
N VAL A 96 7.23 2.71 -7.05
CA VAL A 96 8.46 2.02 -6.62
C VAL A 96 8.65 2.13 -5.12
N LEU A 97 8.42 3.32 -4.53
CA LEU A 97 8.49 3.52 -3.09
C LEU A 97 7.51 2.60 -2.35
N ILE A 98 6.26 2.52 -2.81
CA ILE A 98 5.24 1.66 -2.19
C ILE A 98 5.61 0.17 -2.33
N ILE A 99 6.12 -0.24 -3.48
CA ILE A 99 6.61 -1.61 -3.70
C ILE A 99 7.70 -1.93 -2.67
N LEU A 100 8.71 -1.06 -2.53
CA LEU A 100 9.79 -1.26 -1.57
C LEU A 100 9.29 -1.34 -0.13
N LEU A 101 8.38 -0.45 0.27
CA LEU A 101 7.79 -0.45 1.62
C LEU A 101 7.01 -1.75 1.89
N ASN A 102 6.17 -2.18 0.95
CA ASN A 102 5.43 -3.43 1.07
C ASN A 102 6.37 -4.65 1.13
N SER A 103 7.41 -4.67 0.31
CA SER A 103 8.40 -5.75 0.33
C SER A 103 9.20 -5.79 1.63
N MET A 104 9.62 -4.64 2.16
CA MET A 104 10.32 -4.57 3.45
C MET A 104 9.43 -5.06 4.59
N ALA A 105 8.17 -4.64 4.63
CA ALA A 105 7.20 -5.11 5.63
C ALA A 105 6.97 -6.62 5.52
N PHE A 106 6.80 -7.14 4.30
CA PHE A 106 6.70 -8.58 4.05
C PHE A 106 7.90 -9.36 4.60
N PHE A 107 9.14 -8.93 4.28
CA PHE A 107 10.34 -9.60 4.76
C PHE A 107 10.48 -9.51 6.28
N ALA A 108 10.15 -8.37 6.89
CA ALA A 108 10.15 -8.22 8.35
C ALA A 108 9.15 -9.16 9.02
N ASN A 109 7.92 -9.22 8.51
CA ASN A 109 6.86 -10.10 9.02
C ASN A 109 7.26 -11.58 8.89
N CYS A 110 7.80 -11.98 7.73
CA CYS A 110 8.29 -13.34 7.52
C CYS A 110 9.47 -13.70 8.42
N TYR A 111 10.44 -12.78 8.60
CA TYR A 111 11.58 -13.01 9.48
C TYR A 111 11.13 -13.23 10.92
N VAL A 112 10.18 -12.43 11.39
CA VAL A 112 9.66 -12.58 12.75
C VAL A 112 8.82 -13.86 12.87
N ALA A 113 7.98 -14.16 11.88
CA ALA A 113 7.22 -15.42 11.86
C ALA A 113 8.13 -16.65 11.90
N TRP A 114 9.24 -16.65 11.15
CA TRP A 114 10.23 -17.73 11.16
C TRP A 114 10.90 -17.91 12.52
N LYS A 115 11.19 -16.81 13.24
CA LYS A 115 11.84 -16.87 14.56
C LYS A 115 10.94 -17.43 15.66
N HIS A 116 9.62 -17.40 15.46
CA HIS A 116 8.61 -17.84 16.43
C HIS A 116 7.93 -19.17 16.07
N TRP A 117 8.40 -19.85 15.01
CA TRP A 117 8.12 -21.26 14.72
C TRP A 117 9.18 -22.15 15.38
#